data_AF-A0A931SP64-F1
#
_entry.id   AF-A0A931SP64-F1
#
_cell.length_a   1.000
_cell.length_b   1.000
_cell.length_c   1.000
_cell.angle_alpha   90.00
_cell.angle_beta   90.00
_cell.angle_gamma   90.00
#
_symmetry.space_group_name_H-M   'P 1'
#
loop_
_entity.id
_entity.type
_entity.pdbx_description
1 polymer ?
#
loop_
_entity_poly.entity_id
_entity_poly.type
_entity_poly.pdbx_seq_one_letter_code
_entity_poly.pdbx_strand_id
1 'polypeptide(L)'
;MSKPVGGKMSLRDAVFQLFWDMPTEVWSVEGICEGVQELYKFSPFQKSKDLKYPQPRSRHEVRSHLARLKNDGKIERLARNQCRLASTWVDEATGK
;
A
#
# COMPACT_ATOMS: atom_id res chain seq x y z
N MET A 1 1.49 -1.81 -17.60
CA MET A 1 0.49 -2.83 -17.20
C MET A 1 -0.91 -2.21 -17.23
N SER A 2 -1.92 -2.92 -17.74
CA SER A 2 -3.29 -2.42 -17.89
C SER A 2 -3.95 -2.14 -16.55
N LYS A 3 -4.63 -0.99 -16.41
CA LYS A 3 -5.53 -0.69 -15.29
C LYS A 3 -6.51 -1.87 -15.13
N PRO A 4 -6.72 -2.43 -13.93
CA PRO A 4 -7.68 -3.51 -13.76
C PRO A 4 -9.10 -2.98 -14.03
N VAL A 5 -9.60 -3.24 -15.23
CA VAL A 5 -10.98 -3.00 -15.62
C VAL A 5 -11.81 -4.17 -15.09
N GLY A 6 -12.63 -3.92 -14.07
CA GLY A 6 -13.74 -4.80 -13.68
C GLY A 6 -13.45 -5.93 -12.68
N GLY A 7 -12.22 -6.08 -12.18
CA GLY A 7 -11.90 -7.00 -11.07
C GLY A 7 -11.95 -6.29 -9.71
N LYS A 8 -12.51 -6.91 -8.66
CA LYS A 8 -12.36 -6.41 -7.29
C LYS A 8 -10.86 -6.22 -7.00
N MET A 9 -10.43 -4.98 -6.78
CA MET A 9 -9.05 -4.63 -6.43
C MET A 9 -8.64 -5.39 -5.16
N SER A 10 -7.52 -6.12 -5.21
CA SER A 10 -6.99 -6.78 -4.03
C SER A 10 -6.35 -5.76 -3.08
N LEU A 11 -6.21 -6.09 -1.79
CA LEU A 11 -5.52 -5.20 -0.85
C LEU A 11 -4.06 -4.92 -1.27
N ARG A 12 -3.37 -5.93 -1.85
CA ARG A 12 -2.01 -5.74 -2.37
C ARG A 12 -1.99 -4.72 -3.50
N ASP A 13 -2.94 -4.83 -4.43
CA ASP A 13 -3.01 -3.93 -5.58
C ASP A 13 -3.38 -2.53 -5.13
N ALA A 14 -4.29 -2.38 -4.16
CA ALA A 14 -4.62 -1.07 -3.58
C ALA A 14 -3.41 -0.40 -2.91
N VAL A 15 -2.62 -1.17 -2.14
CA VAL A 15 -1.39 -0.64 -1.52
C VAL A 15 -0.39 -0.22 -2.58
N PHE A 16 -0.20 -1.01 -3.65
CA PHE A 16 0.73 -0.66 -4.71
C PHE A 16 0.23 0.53 -5.56
N GLN A 17 -1.07 0.57 -5.86
CA GLN A 17 -1.71 1.63 -6.63
C GLN A 17 -1.52 3.00 -5.98
N LEU A 18 -1.55 3.09 -4.65
CA LEU A 18 -1.26 4.33 -3.93
C LEU A 18 0.11 4.92 -4.30
N PHE A 19 1.15 4.07 -4.38
CA PHE A 19 2.47 4.52 -4.81
C PHE A 19 2.53 4.78 -6.31
N TRP A 20 1.78 4.02 -7.12
CA TRP A 20 1.74 4.20 -8.56
C TRP A 20 1.08 5.51 -9.00
N ASP A 21 0.02 5.92 -8.30
CA ASP A 21 -0.72 7.16 -8.59
C ASP A 21 0.11 8.41 -8.22
N MET A 22 0.96 8.29 -7.21
CA MET A 22 1.85 9.37 -6.73
C MET A 22 3.30 8.86 -6.63
N PRO A 23 3.97 8.59 -7.77
CA PRO A 23 5.23 7.83 -7.82
C PRO A 23 6.42 8.54 -7.18
N THR A 24 6.37 9.87 -7.04
CA THR A 24 7.43 10.66 -6.39
C THR A 24 7.18 10.95 -4.92
N GLU A 25 5.99 10.61 -4.40
CA GLU A 25 5.59 10.94 -3.03
C GLU A 25 6.24 10.02 -2.00
N VAL A 26 6.60 10.59 -0.84
CA VAL A 26 7.08 9.83 0.31
C VAL A 26 5.94 9.66 1.30
N TRP A 27 5.47 8.43 1.41
CA TRP A 27 4.33 8.10 2.24
C TRP A 27 4.74 7.65 3.64
N SER A 28 4.06 8.17 4.66
CA SER A 28 4.11 7.60 6.00
C SER A 28 3.27 6.31 6.08
N VAL A 29 3.60 5.37 6.98
CA VAL A 29 2.79 4.15 7.17
C VAL A 29 1.33 4.48 7.53
N GLU A 30 1.10 5.58 8.26
CA GLU A 30 -0.23 6.05 8.59
C GLU A 30 -0.97 6.59 7.37
N GLY A 31 -0.34 7.46 6.57
CA GLY A 31 -0.90 7.96 5.32
C GLY A 31 -1.19 6.85 4.31
N ILE A 32 -0.37 5.79 4.28
CA ILE A 32 -0.64 4.60 3.47
C ILE A 32 -1.93 3.92 3.94
N CYS A 33 -2.11 3.76 5.25
CA CYS A 33 -3.33 3.15 5.78
C CYS A 33 -4.58 3.97 5.48
N GLU A 34 -4.47 5.30 5.40
CA GLU A 34 -5.57 6.20 5.05
C GLU A 34 -5.86 6.15 3.54
N GLY A 35 -4.86 6.36 2.68
CA GLY A 35 -5.04 6.31 1.22
C GLY A 35 -5.55 4.94 0.73
N VAL A 36 -5.11 3.84 1.34
CA VAL A 36 -5.64 2.50 1.01
C VAL A 36 -7.12 2.36 1.38
N GLN A 37 -7.64 3.07 2.38
CA GLN A 37 -9.08 3.02 2.70
C GLN A 37 -9.94 3.68 1.62
N GLU A 38 -9.38 4.64 0.89
CA GLU A 38 -10.05 5.30 -0.24
C GLU A 38 -10.09 4.39 -1.47
N LEU A 39 -9.05 3.57 -1.66
CA LEU A 39 -8.93 2.64 -2.79
C LEU A 39 -9.56 1.26 -2.55
N TYR A 40 -9.60 0.81 -1.28
CA TYR A 40 -10.02 -0.54 -0.89
C TYR A 40 -11.01 -0.54 0.27
N LYS A 41 -12.17 -1.15 0.03
CA LYS A 41 -13.21 -1.30 1.05
C LYS A 41 -12.91 -2.49 1.97
N PHE A 42 -12.31 -2.21 3.12
CA PHE A 42 -12.10 -3.23 4.17
C PHE A 42 -13.40 -3.90 4.61
N SER A 43 -13.35 -5.23 4.75
CA SER A 43 -14.43 -6.03 5.32
C SER A 43 -14.66 -5.72 6.80
N PRO A 44 -15.84 -6.06 7.37
CA PRO A 44 -16.09 -5.90 8.80
C PRO A 44 -15.04 -6.59 9.68
N PHE A 45 -14.58 -7.78 9.27
CA PHE A 45 -13.52 -8.50 9.97
C PHE A 45 -12.21 -7.72 10.01
N GLN A 46 -11.78 -7.14 8.88
CA GLN A 46 -10.55 -6.34 8.81
C GLN A 46 -10.63 -5.04 9.62
N LYS A 47 -11.84 -4.49 9.78
CA LYS A 47 -12.07 -3.30 10.63
C LYS A 47 -12.10 -3.62 12.12
N SER A 48 -12.31 -4.88 12.50
CA SER A 48 -12.31 -5.30 13.90
C SER A 48 -10.93 -5.11 14.54
N LYS A 49 -10.90 -4.89 15.86
CA LYS A 49 -9.64 -4.81 16.62
C LYS A 49 -9.02 -6.20 16.73
N ASP A 50 -7.70 -6.26 16.66
CA ASP A 50 -6.99 -7.48 17.03
C ASP A 50 -7.10 -7.70 18.55
N LEU A 51 -7.30 -8.95 18.97
CA LEU A 51 -7.46 -9.30 20.38
C LEU A 51 -6.18 -9.09 21.19
N LYS A 52 -5.02 -9.15 20.53
CA LYS A 52 -3.69 -9.00 21.12
C LYS A 52 -3.15 -7.57 21.03
N TYR A 53 -3.55 -6.81 20.02
CA TYR A 53 -3.13 -5.43 19.82
C TYR A 53 -4.34 -4.54 19.54
N PRO A 54 -4.59 -3.46 20.31
CA PRO A 54 -5.80 -2.63 20.17
C PRO A 54 -5.74 -1.71 18.94
N GLN A 55 -5.50 -2.28 17.77
CA GLN A 55 -5.42 -1.64 16.46
C GLN A 55 -6.32 -2.44 15.49
N PRO A 56 -6.89 -1.80 14.46
CA PRO A 56 -7.63 -2.53 13.43
C PRO A 56 -6.75 -3.58 12.73
N ARG A 57 -7.30 -4.75 12.41
CA ARG A 57 -6.59 -5.81 11.68
C ARG A 57 -6.05 -5.33 10.32
N SER A 58 -6.78 -4.42 9.66
CA SER A 58 -6.37 -3.77 8.41
C SER A 58 -4.98 -3.13 8.51
N ARG A 59 -4.61 -2.51 9.65
CA ARG A 59 -3.26 -1.95 9.84
C ARG A 59 -2.18 -3.03 9.78
N HIS A 60 -2.44 -4.21 10.34
CA HIS A 60 -1.50 -5.32 10.26
C HIS A 60 -1.37 -5.85 8.83
N GLU A 61 -2.49 -6.03 8.14
CA GLU A 61 -2.50 -6.52 6.76
C GLU A 61 -1.80 -5.56 5.79
N VAL A 62 -2.06 -4.26 5.88
CA VAL A 62 -1.37 -3.23 5.08
C VAL A 62 0.14 -3.30 5.32
N ARG A 63 0.58 -3.38 6.58
CA ARG A 63 2.01 -3.50 6.92
C ARG A 63 2.64 -4.78 6.37
N SER A 64 1.89 -5.89 6.38
CA SER A 64 2.33 -7.15 5.79
C SER A 64 2.54 -7.00 4.27
N HIS A 65 1.62 -6.33 3.58
CA HIS A 65 1.77 -6.03 2.16
C HIS A 65 2.92 -5.07 1.87
N LEU A 66 3.15 -4.04 2.69
CA LEU A 66 4.32 -3.18 2.55
C LEU A 66 5.64 -3.94 2.69
N ALA A 67 5.73 -4.87 3.64
CA ALA A 67 6.91 -5.72 3.79
C ALA A 67 7.15 -6.58 2.53
N ARG A 68 6.08 -7.15 1.95
CA ARG A 68 6.16 -7.91 0.70
C ARG A 68 6.59 -7.04 -0.48
N LEU A 69 5.97 -5.87 -0.69
CA LEU A 69 6.34 -4.95 -1.77
C LEU A 69 7.77 -4.47 -1.65
N LYS A 70 8.27 -4.26 -0.42
CA LYS A 70 9.68 -3.95 -0.18
C LYS A 70 10.58 -5.11 -0.58
N ASN A 71 10.25 -6.33 -0.16
CA ASN A 71 11.01 -7.53 -0.52
C ASN A 71 11.00 -7.79 -2.04
N ASP A 72 9.91 -7.46 -2.71
CA ASP A 72 9.76 -7.52 -4.17
C ASP A 72 10.52 -6.40 -4.91
N GLY A 73 11.16 -5.47 -4.19
CA GLY A 73 11.88 -4.33 -4.78
C GLY A 73 10.98 -3.27 -5.42
N LYS A 74 9.68 -3.27 -5.11
CA LYS A 74 8.70 -2.32 -5.66
C LYS A 74 8.65 -0.99 -4.93
N ILE A 75 8.97 -1.02 -3.63
CA ILE A 75 9.03 0.17 -2.78
C ILE A 75 10.33 0.19 -1.99
N GLU A 76 10.77 1.38 -1.65
CA GLU A 76 11.93 1.63 -0.80
C GLU A 76 11.47 2.15 0.56
N ARG A 77 12.15 1.71 1.63
CA ARG A 77 11.94 2.24 2.98
C ARG A 77 13.01 3.30 3.26
N LEU A 78 12.60 4.54 3.48
CA LEU A 78 13.50 5.66 3.76
C LEU A 78 13.78 5.82 5.26
N ALA A 79 12.76 5.58 6.08
CA ALA A 79 12.86 5.69 7.54
C ALA A 79 11.99 4.63 8.23
N ARG A 80 11.98 4.65 9.57
CA ARG A 80 11.21 3.68 10.36
C ARG A 80 9.73 3.60 9.93
N ASN A 81 9.13 4.73 9.54
CA ASN A 81 7.71 4.79 9.18
C ASN A 81 7.47 5.46 7.82
N GLN A 82 8.46 5.51 6.92
CA GLN A 82 8.33 6.15 5.61
C GLN A 82 8.77 5.24 4.48
N CYS A 83 7.98 5.21 3.42
CA CYS A 83 8.20 4.43 2.21
C CYS A 83 7.95 5.30 0.97
N ARG A 84 8.57 4.96 -0.16
CA ARG A 84 8.28 5.53 -1.47
C ARG A 84 8.30 4.46 -2.54
N LEU A 85 7.81 4.75 -3.74
CA LEU A 85 8.01 3.89 -4.89
C LEU A 85 9.52 3.76 -5.17
N ALA A 86 9.99 2.55 -5.50
CA ALA A 86 11.39 2.33 -5.84
C ALA A 86 11.74 3.03 -7.15
N SER A 87 12.94 3.60 -7.28
CA SER A 87 13.29 4.44 -8.44
C SER A 87 13.12 3.73 -9.78
N THR A 88 13.41 2.43 -9.86
CA THR A 88 13.21 1.60 -11.07
C THR A 88 11.76 1.50 -11.52
N TRP A 89 10.80 1.73 -10.60
CA TRP A 89 9.37 1.72 -10.88
C TRP A 89 8.79 3.13 -11.08
N VAL A 90 9.50 4.19 -10.68
CA VAL A 90 9.09 5.58 -10.93
C VAL A 90 9.10 5.89 -12.43
N ASP A 91 10.13 5.42 -13.12
CA ASP A 91 10.27 5.58 -14.58
C ASP A 91 9.10 4.89 -15.31
N GLU A 92 8.78 3.64 -14.91
CA GLU A 92 7.63 2.90 -15.46
C GLU A 92 6.29 3.60 -15.17
N ALA A 93 6.10 4.13 -13.95
CA ALA A 93 4.88 4.83 -13.56
C ALA A 93 4.69 6.18 -14.27
N THR A 94 5.79 6.86 -14.58
CA THR A 94 5.77 8.18 -15.24
C THR A 94 5.90 8.11 -16.77
N GLY A 95 6.11 6.91 -17.33
CA GLY A 95 6.22 6.69 -18.78
C GLY A 95 7.53 7.19 -19.38
N LYS A 96 8.62 7.17 -18.60
CA LYS A 96 9.98 7.52 -19.05
C LYS A 96 10.77 6.25 -19.33
#